data_AF-A0A961GKR5-F1
#
_entry.id   AF-A0A961GKR5-F1
#
_cell.length_a   1.000
_cell.length_b   1.000
_cell.length_c   1.000
_cell.angle_alpha   90.00
_cell.angle_beta   90.00
_cell.angle_gamma   90.00
#
_symmetry.space_group_name_H-M   'P 1'
#
loop_
_entity.id
_entity.type
_entity.pdbx_description
1 polymer ?
#
loop_
_entity_poly.entity_id
_entity_poly.type
_entity_poly.pdbx_seq_one_letter_code
_entity_poly.pdbx_strand_id
1 'polypeptide(L)'
;MGPEHVNHFERAGVLPIAFSLFHYTNMEDVCFMMITSEPPVWNDEWQAQVQMTINDHGKHRTVEEMVDQRIGDFDAFKRYQRTVFDRTEAWLADLDPAEFARVVVPRPFPPQVASTYSARVAGPDGITVLDATECWLYQHGLRHMGEIELARGLVGLGGMTS
;
A
#
# COMPACT_ATOMS: atom_id res chain seq x y z
N MET A 1 -14.37 -7.60 -11.41
CA MET A 1 -14.65 -6.67 -10.30
C MET A 1 -14.75 -5.28 -10.88
N GLY A 2 -15.88 -4.60 -10.68
CA GLY A 2 -16.14 -3.24 -11.16
C GLY A 2 -16.24 -2.22 -10.01
N PRO A 3 -16.42 -0.92 -10.31
CA PRO A 3 -16.52 0.13 -9.31
C PRO A 3 -17.58 -0.13 -8.24
N GLU A 4 -18.72 -0.70 -8.61
CA GLU A 4 -19.80 -1.09 -7.69
C GLU A 4 -19.36 -2.09 -6.62
N HIS A 5 -18.47 -3.03 -6.98
CA HIS A 5 -17.90 -3.99 -6.04
C HIS A 5 -16.82 -3.33 -5.17
N VAL A 6 -15.95 -2.52 -5.79
CA VAL A 6 -14.82 -1.86 -5.11
C VAL A 6 -15.30 -0.89 -4.04
N ASN A 7 -16.33 -0.12 -4.36
CA ASN A 7 -16.90 0.93 -3.52
C ASN A 7 -18.07 0.45 -2.63
N HIS A 8 -18.35 -0.85 -2.60
CA HIS A 8 -19.43 -1.40 -1.78
C HIS A 8 -19.17 -1.18 -0.29
N PHE A 9 -20.19 -0.69 0.42
CA PHE A 9 -20.22 -0.67 1.86
C PHE A 9 -20.94 -1.91 2.37
N GLU A 10 -20.22 -2.81 3.02
CA GLU A 10 -20.82 -4.03 3.56
C GLU A 10 -21.57 -3.76 4.87
N ARG A 11 -20.86 -3.30 5.90
CA ARG A 11 -21.41 -2.94 7.22
C ARG A 11 -20.38 -2.19 8.07
N ALA A 12 -20.84 -1.59 9.17
CA ALA A 12 -19.95 -0.95 10.13
C ALA A 12 -18.86 -1.91 10.64
N GLY A 13 -17.63 -1.42 10.76
CA GLY A 13 -16.46 -2.22 11.15
C GLY A 13 -15.80 -2.99 10.01
N VAL A 14 -16.32 -2.93 8.77
CA VAL A 14 -15.73 -3.54 7.58
C VAL A 14 -15.31 -2.44 6.61
N LEU A 15 -14.02 -2.41 6.25
CA LEU A 15 -13.51 -1.47 5.25
C LEU A 15 -13.88 -1.93 3.83
N PRO A 16 -14.15 -1.00 2.92
CA PRO A 16 -14.44 -1.31 1.51
C PRO A 16 -13.17 -1.83 0.81
N ILE A 17 -13.34 -2.57 -0.30
CA ILE A 17 -12.20 -3.00 -1.14
C ILE A 17 -11.40 -1.79 -1.64
N ALA A 18 -12.07 -0.66 -1.89
CA ALA A 18 -11.45 0.61 -2.22
C ALA A 18 -10.36 1.04 -1.21
N PHE A 19 -10.58 0.79 0.08
CA PHE A 19 -9.59 1.07 1.12
C PHE A 19 -8.34 0.22 0.92
N SER A 20 -8.46 -1.11 0.88
CA SER A 20 -7.29 -1.99 0.78
C SER A 20 -6.51 -1.75 -0.52
N LEU A 21 -7.22 -1.48 -1.63
CA LEU A 21 -6.59 -1.12 -2.91
C LEU A 21 -5.80 0.19 -2.81
N PHE A 22 -6.43 1.27 -2.35
CA PHE A 22 -5.77 2.57 -2.26
C PHE A 22 -4.66 2.58 -1.19
N HIS A 23 -4.94 2.02 -0.01
CA HIS A 23 -3.99 1.93 1.09
C HIS A 23 -2.69 1.25 0.65
N TYR A 24 -2.76 0.05 0.08
CA TYR A 24 -1.54 -0.65 -0.34
C TYR A 24 -0.80 0.11 -1.44
N THR A 25 -1.49 0.55 -2.49
CA THR A 25 -0.83 1.29 -3.59
C THR A 25 -0.21 2.61 -3.12
N ASN A 26 -0.90 3.40 -2.29
CA ASN A 26 -0.35 4.66 -1.78
C ASN A 26 0.73 4.44 -0.73
N MET A 27 0.62 3.41 0.11
CA MET A 27 1.70 3.06 1.04
C MET A 27 2.95 2.58 0.30
N GLU A 28 2.82 1.83 -0.78
CA GLU A 28 3.97 1.47 -1.63
C GLU A 28 4.64 2.72 -2.22
N ASP A 29 3.85 3.68 -2.72
CA ASP A 29 4.37 4.96 -3.21
C ASP A 29 5.16 5.74 -2.13
N VAL A 30 4.60 5.84 -0.92
CA VAL A 30 5.25 6.46 0.24
C VAL A 30 6.50 5.69 0.70
N CYS A 31 6.43 4.36 0.74
CA CYS A 31 7.55 3.52 1.17
C CYS A 31 8.68 3.53 0.16
N PHE A 32 8.38 3.61 -1.13
CA PHE A 32 9.39 3.79 -2.18
C PHE A 32 10.17 5.09 -1.96
N MET A 33 9.51 6.21 -1.64
CA MET A 33 10.20 7.44 -1.25
C MET A 33 11.15 7.21 -0.06
N MET A 34 10.73 6.45 0.95
CA MET A 34 11.60 6.15 2.09
C MET A 34 12.83 5.32 1.70
N ILE A 35 12.71 4.46 0.68
CA ILE A 35 13.79 3.57 0.22
C ILE A 35 14.78 4.31 -0.70
N THR A 36 14.26 5.13 -1.62
CA THR A 36 15.01 5.74 -2.74
C THR A 36 15.27 7.23 -2.56
N SER A 37 14.57 7.90 -1.65
CA SER A 37 14.48 9.36 -1.52
C SER A 37 13.82 10.08 -2.70
N GLU A 38 13.19 9.35 -3.63
CA GLU A 38 12.42 9.94 -4.71
C GLU A 38 11.01 10.32 -4.24
N PRO A 39 10.47 11.49 -4.63
CA PRO A 39 9.16 11.92 -4.15
C PRO A 39 8.04 10.97 -4.60
N PRO A 40 6.96 10.84 -3.81
CA PRO A 40 5.80 10.05 -4.20
C PRO A 40 5.18 10.58 -5.49
N VAL A 41 4.57 9.69 -6.29
CA VAL A 41 3.83 10.12 -7.49
C VAL A 41 2.47 10.70 -7.11
N TRP A 42 1.84 10.24 -6.03
CA TRP A 42 0.58 10.77 -5.56
C TRP A 42 0.69 12.25 -5.20
N ASN A 43 -0.12 13.08 -5.85
CA ASN A 43 -0.16 14.54 -5.71
C ASN A 43 -1.58 15.06 -6.01
N ASP A 44 -1.75 16.39 -6.00
CA ASP A 44 -3.05 17.02 -6.26
C ASP A 44 -3.62 16.71 -7.66
N GLU A 45 -2.76 16.50 -8.67
CA GLU A 45 -3.20 16.14 -10.03
C GLU A 45 -3.75 14.71 -10.07
N TRP A 46 -3.09 13.76 -9.39
CA TRP A 46 -3.60 12.40 -9.25
C TRP A 46 -4.87 12.36 -8.43
N GLN A 47 -4.96 13.11 -7.33
CA GLN A 47 -6.20 13.19 -6.57
C GLN A 47 -7.34 13.82 -7.39
N ALA A 48 -7.07 14.84 -8.21
CA ALA A 48 -8.08 15.43 -9.09
C ALA A 48 -8.60 14.43 -10.14
N GLN A 49 -7.76 13.52 -10.60
CA GLN A 49 -8.13 12.46 -11.54
C GLN A 49 -8.84 11.29 -10.86
N VAL A 50 -8.25 10.71 -9.82
CA VAL A 50 -8.74 9.51 -9.13
C VAL A 50 -9.95 9.79 -8.25
N GLN A 51 -10.00 11.00 -7.67
CA GLN A 51 -11.12 11.48 -6.87
C GLN A 51 -11.40 10.58 -5.66
N MET A 52 -10.38 10.31 -4.83
CA MET A 52 -10.61 9.61 -3.56
C MET A 52 -11.55 10.44 -2.69
N THR A 53 -12.55 9.81 -2.07
CA THR A 53 -13.42 10.51 -1.11
C THR A 53 -12.68 10.90 0.15
N ILE A 54 -11.71 10.08 0.57
CA ILE A 54 -10.78 10.35 1.66
C ILE A 54 -9.38 10.30 1.07
N ASN A 55 -8.76 11.47 0.90
CA ASN A 55 -7.41 11.64 0.35
C ASN A 55 -6.33 11.38 1.43
N ASP A 56 -6.32 10.18 2.00
CA ASP A 56 -5.39 9.73 3.04
C ASP A 56 -5.21 8.20 2.91
N HIS A 57 -3.99 7.68 3.03
CA HIS A 57 -3.74 6.24 2.92
C HIS A 57 -4.31 5.45 4.11
N GLY A 58 -4.71 6.07 5.21
CA GLY A 58 -5.36 5.38 6.34
C GLY A 58 -4.40 4.77 7.36
N LYS A 59 -3.09 4.97 7.20
CA LYS A 59 -2.13 4.50 8.22
C LYS A 59 -2.30 5.38 9.45
N HIS A 60 -2.44 4.75 10.62
CA HIS A 60 -2.77 5.41 11.89
C HIS A 60 -4.18 6.02 11.95
N ARG A 61 -5.08 5.66 11.03
CA ARG A 61 -6.51 5.97 11.11
C ARG A 61 -7.30 4.80 11.69
N THR A 62 -8.47 5.09 12.26
CA THR A 62 -9.40 4.05 12.72
C THR A 62 -10.23 3.51 11.56
N VAL A 63 -10.87 2.37 11.78
CA VAL A 63 -11.82 1.81 10.81
C VAL A 63 -13.01 2.76 10.60
N GLU A 64 -13.51 3.41 11.65
CA GLU A 64 -14.62 4.36 11.51
C GLU A 64 -14.24 5.57 10.66
N GLU A 65 -13.01 6.06 10.78
CA GLU A 65 -12.52 7.18 9.97
C GLU A 65 -12.42 6.84 8.48
N MET A 66 -12.16 5.57 8.14
CA MET A 66 -11.85 5.15 6.77
C MET A 66 -12.97 4.38 6.08
N VAL A 67 -14.07 4.10 6.77
CA VAL A 67 -15.18 3.28 6.27
C VAL A 67 -15.85 3.87 5.02
N ASP A 68 -15.76 5.19 4.84
CA ASP A 68 -16.32 5.94 3.71
C ASP A 68 -15.31 6.20 2.58
N GLN A 69 -14.13 5.57 2.62
CA GLN A 69 -13.16 5.68 1.53
C GLN A 69 -13.68 5.00 0.26
N ARG A 70 -13.72 5.75 -0.85
CA ARG A 70 -14.17 5.31 -2.17
C ARG A 70 -13.24 5.87 -3.23
N ILE A 71 -13.15 5.16 -4.34
CA ILE A 71 -12.45 5.58 -5.55
C ILE A 71 -13.48 6.17 -6.50
N GLY A 72 -13.34 7.45 -6.89
CA GLY A 72 -14.25 8.11 -7.81
C GLY A 72 -14.08 7.63 -9.26
N ASP A 73 -12.88 7.81 -9.83
CA ASP A 73 -12.50 7.27 -11.14
C ASP A 73 -11.62 6.02 -10.97
N PHE A 74 -12.25 4.86 -11.13
CA PHE A 74 -11.56 3.58 -10.99
C PHE A 74 -10.57 3.29 -12.12
N ASP A 75 -10.79 3.85 -13.33
CA ASP A 75 -9.83 3.72 -14.43
C ASP A 75 -8.60 4.59 -14.18
N ALA A 76 -8.77 5.80 -13.66
CA ALA A 76 -7.66 6.63 -13.19
C ALA A 76 -6.89 5.97 -12.05
N PHE A 77 -7.57 5.34 -11.09
CA PHE A 77 -6.91 4.60 -10.02
C PHE A 77 -6.05 3.46 -10.56
N LYS A 78 -6.54 2.67 -11.53
CA LYS A 78 -5.74 1.61 -12.15
C LYS A 78 -4.48 2.16 -12.83
N ARG A 79 -4.57 3.33 -13.48
CA ARG A 79 -3.40 4.01 -14.08
C ARG A 79 -2.41 4.45 -13.00
N TYR A 80 -2.89 5.04 -11.92
CA TYR A 80 -2.07 5.39 -10.76
C TYR A 80 -1.36 4.16 -10.18
N GLN A 81 -2.11 3.08 -9.93
CA GLN A 81 -1.56 1.83 -9.42
C GLN A 81 -0.49 1.25 -10.35
N ARG A 82 -0.74 1.23 -11.66
CA ARG A 82 0.28 0.76 -12.61
C ARG A 82 1.51 1.66 -12.62
N THR A 83 1.33 2.98 -12.50
CA THR A 83 2.45 3.94 -12.42
C THR A 83 3.34 3.65 -11.20
N VAL A 84 2.75 3.37 -10.03
CA VAL A 84 3.50 3.02 -8.81
C VAL A 84 4.24 1.69 -8.99
N PHE A 85 3.57 0.66 -9.49
CA PHE A 85 4.19 -0.66 -9.67
C PHE A 85 5.27 -0.65 -10.75
N ASP A 86 5.04 0.01 -11.89
CA ASP A 86 6.02 0.14 -12.97
C ASP A 86 7.33 0.76 -12.48
N ARG A 87 7.26 1.83 -11.68
CA ARG A 87 8.48 2.46 -11.18
C ARG A 87 9.19 1.60 -10.14
N THR A 88 8.45 0.88 -9.28
CA THR A 88 9.05 -0.08 -8.33
C THR A 88 9.74 -1.21 -9.08
N GLU A 89 9.08 -1.79 -10.08
CA GLU A 89 9.61 -2.87 -10.93
C GLU A 89 10.86 -2.40 -11.70
N ALA A 90 10.82 -1.23 -12.31
CA ALA A 90 11.95 -0.66 -13.05
C ALA A 90 13.15 -0.39 -12.12
N TRP A 91 12.91 0.21 -10.95
CA TRP A 91 13.95 0.44 -9.96
C TRP A 91 14.60 -0.87 -9.49
N LEU A 92 13.81 -1.91 -9.20
CA LEU A 92 14.32 -3.22 -8.79
C LEU A 92 15.15 -3.89 -9.90
N ALA A 93 14.79 -3.71 -11.16
CA ALA A 93 15.50 -4.29 -12.30
C ALA A 93 16.92 -3.74 -12.47
N ASP A 94 17.12 -2.46 -12.13
CA ASP A 94 18.40 -1.74 -12.29
C ASP A 94 19.21 -1.65 -10.98
N LEU A 95 18.66 -2.11 -9.85
CA LEU A 95 19.29 -1.99 -8.54
C LEU A 95 20.56 -2.83 -8.43
N ASP A 96 21.68 -2.21 -8.04
CA ASP A 96 22.90 -2.93 -7.66
C ASP A 96 22.59 -3.82 -6.44
N PRO A 97 22.82 -5.15 -6.50
CA PRO A 97 22.60 -6.03 -5.36
C PRO A 97 23.29 -5.60 -4.06
N ALA A 98 24.40 -4.86 -4.13
CA ALA A 98 25.06 -4.32 -2.94
C ALA A 98 24.20 -3.29 -2.17
N GLU A 99 23.32 -2.55 -2.88
CA GLU A 99 22.43 -1.57 -2.26
C GLU A 99 21.41 -2.19 -1.31
N PHE A 100 21.11 -3.48 -1.47
CA PHE A 100 20.21 -4.19 -0.54
C PHE A 100 20.69 -4.15 0.91
N ALA A 101 21.99 -4.02 1.15
CA ALA A 101 22.57 -3.94 2.49
C ALA A 101 22.56 -2.51 3.08
N ARG A 102 22.23 -1.48 2.30
CA ARG A 102 22.18 -0.09 2.79
C ARG A 102 21.10 0.04 3.86
N VAL A 103 21.46 0.67 4.98
CA VAL A 103 20.52 0.96 6.08
C VAL A 103 19.64 2.15 5.70
N VAL A 104 18.33 1.95 5.71
CA VAL A 104 17.29 2.97 5.46
C VAL A 104 16.85 3.61 6.77
N VAL A 105 16.68 2.81 7.83
CA VAL A 105 16.34 3.32 9.17
C VAL A 105 17.32 2.73 10.18
N PRO A 106 18.26 3.52 10.74
CA PRO A 106 19.19 3.04 11.74
C PRO A 106 18.51 2.83 13.10
N ARG A 107 19.12 2.04 13.97
CA ARG A 107 18.74 1.98 15.39
C ARG A 107 19.22 3.23 16.16
N PRO A 108 18.55 3.61 17.27
CA PRO A 108 17.28 3.07 17.77
C PRO A 108 16.09 3.51 16.91
N PHE A 109 15.08 2.65 16.79
CA PHE A 109 13.91 2.95 15.97
C PHE A 109 13.01 4.00 16.63
N PRO A 110 12.49 4.98 15.86
CA PRO A 110 11.41 5.84 16.32
C PRO A 110 10.19 5.00 16.78
N PRO A 111 9.37 5.48 17.73
CA PRO A 111 8.24 4.73 18.27
C PRO A 111 7.29 4.16 17.20
N GLN A 112 7.04 4.92 16.13
CA GLN A 112 6.18 4.52 15.02
C GLN A 112 6.75 3.36 14.22
N VAL A 113 8.08 3.27 14.10
CA VAL A 113 8.77 2.17 13.42
C VAL A 113 8.91 0.98 14.37
N ALA A 114 9.21 1.21 15.65
CA ALA A 114 9.44 0.17 16.64
C ALA A 114 8.25 -0.81 16.82
N SER A 115 7.02 -0.38 16.53
CA SER A 115 5.82 -1.22 16.60
C SER A 115 5.57 -2.07 15.35
N THR A 116 6.27 -1.81 14.24
CA THR A 116 6.05 -2.46 12.94
C THR A 116 6.64 -3.86 12.85
N TYR A 117 6.21 -4.63 11.86
CA TYR A 117 6.81 -5.93 11.56
C TYR A 117 8.28 -5.80 11.16
N SER A 118 8.64 -4.81 10.35
CA SER A 118 10.03 -4.56 9.94
C SER A 118 10.97 -4.34 11.12
N ALA A 119 10.52 -3.70 12.21
CA ALA A 119 11.37 -3.55 13.40
C ALA A 119 11.67 -4.88 14.12
N ARG A 120 10.82 -5.90 13.96
CA ARG A 120 11.00 -7.24 14.55
C ARG A 120 11.99 -8.10 13.78
N VAL A 121 12.08 -7.89 12.47
CA VAL A 121 12.96 -8.67 11.57
C VAL A 121 14.25 -7.94 11.20
N ALA A 122 14.33 -6.63 11.48
CA ALA A 122 15.52 -5.82 11.25
C ALA A 122 16.75 -6.34 12.02
N GLY A 123 17.90 -6.29 11.35
CA GLY A 123 19.19 -6.63 11.91
C GLY A 123 19.67 -5.70 13.04
N PRO A 124 20.90 -5.92 13.54
CA PRO A 124 21.49 -5.11 14.60
C PRO A 124 21.69 -3.65 14.17
N ASP A 125 22.00 -3.38 12.90
CA ASP A 125 22.32 -2.02 12.43
C ASP A 125 21.07 -1.20 12.10
N GLY A 126 19.97 -1.85 11.72
CA GLY A 126 18.72 -1.18 11.36
C GLY A 126 17.90 -1.94 10.33
N ILE A 127 16.93 -1.25 9.74
CA ILE A 127 16.15 -1.72 8.59
C ILE A 127 16.96 -1.41 7.34
N THR A 128 17.30 -2.45 6.57
CA THR A 128 18.00 -2.33 5.29
C THR A 128 17.04 -2.09 4.13
N VAL A 129 17.56 -1.78 2.93
CA VAL A 129 16.77 -1.71 1.69
C VAL A 129 16.09 -3.06 1.42
N LEU A 130 16.76 -4.18 1.68
CA LEU A 130 16.16 -5.51 1.56
C LEU A 130 14.98 -5.68 2.52
N ASP A 131 15.18 -5.36 3.80
CA ASP A 131 14.12 -5.47 4.81
C ASP A 131 12.93 -4.58 4.47
N ALA A 132 13.19 -3.36 4.00
CA ALA A 132 12.16 -2.41 3.58
C ALA A 132 11.39 -2.92 2.36
N THR A 133 12.08 -3.41 1.33
CA THR A 133 11.45 -3.95 0.11
C THR A 133 10.57 -5.16 0.45
N GLU A 134 11.09 -6.11 1.24
CA GLU A 134 10.36 -7.30 1.65
C GLU A 134 9.16 -6.95 2.55
N CYS A 135 9.38 -6.16 3.62
CA CYS A 135 8.36 -5.93 4.64
C CYS A 135 7.32 -4.87 4.24
N TRP A 136 7.77 -3.79 3.60
CA TRP A 136 6.93 -2.61 3.33
C TRP A 136 6.26 -2.68 1.97
N LEU A 137 6.84 -3.38 0.99
CA LEU A 137 6.25 -3.53 -0.34
C LEU A 137 5.62 -4.92 -0.48
N TYR A 138 6.46 -5.96 -0.52
CA TYR A 138 6.00 -7.31 -0.87
C TYR A 138 5.02 -7.92 0.15
N GLN A 139 5.44 -8.08 1.40
CA GLN A 139 4.60 -8.68 2.45
C GLN A 139 3.43 -7.79 2.85
N HIS A 140 3.54 -6.48 2.69
CA HIS A 140 2.41 -5.57 2.88
C HIS A 140 1.34 -5.78 1.80
N GLY A 141 1.76 -5.82 0.54
CA GLY A 141 0.88 -6.13 -0.60
C GLY A 141 0.18 -7.48 -0.47
N LEU A 142 0.92 -8.54 -0.08
CA LEU A 142 0.32 -9.86 0.12
C LEU A 142 -0.76 -9.89 1.20
N ARG A 143 -0.58 -9.15 2.30
CA ARG A 143 -1.60 -9.07 3.36
C ARG A 143 -2.88 -8.41 2.84
N HIS A 144 -2.77 -7.32 2.09
CA HIS A 144 -3.93 -6.66 1.49
C HIS A 144 -4.55 -7.45 0.35
N MET A 145 -3.77 -8.22 -0.41
CA MET A 145 -4.31 -9.16 -1.38
C MET A 145 -5.21 -10.20 -0.69
N GLY A 146 -4.79 -10.73 0.47
CA GLY A 146 -5.62 -11.61 1.29
C GLY A 146 -6.93 -10.96 1.76
N GLU A 147 -6.88 -9.70 2.20
CA GLU A 147 -8.09 -8.93 2.56
C GLU A 147 -9.03 -8.73 1.38
N ILE A 148 -8.49 -8.43 0.20
CA ILE A 148 -9.27 -8.23 -1.03
C ILE A 148 -9.93 -9.55 -1.45
N GLU A 149 -9.22 -10.67 -1.41
CA GLU A 149 -9.79 -12.00 -1.70
C GLU A 149 -10.91 -12.39 -0.74
N LEU A 150 -10.76 -12.08 0.55
CA LEU A 150 -11.83 -12.27 1.51
C LEU A 150 -13.04 -11.37 1.20
N ALA A 151 -12.80 -10.09 0.92
CA ALA A 151 -13.85 -9.10 0.67
C ALA A 151 -14.63 -9.36 -0.64
N ARG A 152 -13.99 -9.96 -1.65
CA ARG A 152 -14.65 -10.40 -2.90
C ARG A 152 -15.85 -11.32 -2.64
N GLY A 153 -15.75 -12.20 -1.64
CA GLY A 153 -16.85 -13.06 -1.23
C GLY A 153 -18.07 -12.31 -0.71
N LEU A 154 -17.87 -11.14 -0.09
CA LEU A 154 -18.94 -10.31 0.48
C LEU A 154 -19.74 -9.57 -0.61
N VAL A 155 -19.12 -9.30 -1.76
CA VAL A 155 -19.74 -8.57 -2.88
C VAL A 155 -20.26 -9.49 -3.98
N GLY A 156 -20.48 -10.78 -3.68
CA GLY A 156 -21.07 -11.73 -4.62
C GLY A 156 -20.14 -12.25 -5.72
N LEU A 157 -18.84 -11.93 -5.67
CA LEU A 157 -17.85 -12.43 -6.63
C LEU A 157 -17.35 -13.85 -6.33
N GLY A 158 -17.72 -14.41 -5.17
CA GLY A 158 -17.36 -15.76 -4.74
C GLY A 158 -15.86 -15.92 -4.46
N GLY A 159 -15.46 -17.16 -4.15
CA GLY A 159 -14.06 -17.53 -3.99
C GLY A 159 -13.36 -17.82 -5.33
N MET A 160 -12.03 -17.72 -5.35
CA MET A 160 -11.24 -18.16 -6.49
C MET A 160 -10.93 -19.66 -6.38
N THR A 161 -11.04 -20.39 -7.49
CA THR A 161 -10.59 -21.77 -7.63
C THR A 161 -9.48 -21.83 -8.68
N SER A 162 -8.39 -22.51 -8.37
CA SER A 162 -7.24 -22.75 -9.27
C SER A 162 -7.48 -23.91 -10.23
#